data_AF-A0A7J4QA14-F1
#
_entry.id   AF-A0A7J4QA14-F1
#
_cell.length_a   1.000
_cell.length_b   1.000
_cell.length_c   1.000
_cell.angle_alpha   90.00
_cell.angle_beta   90.00
_cell.angle_gamma   90.00
#
_symmetry.space_group_name_H-M   'P 1'
#
loop_
_entity.id
_entity.type
_entity.pdbx_description
1 polymer ?
#
loop_
_entity_poly.entity_id
_entity_poly.type
_entity_poly.pdbx_seq_one_letter_code
_entity_poly.pdbx_strand_id
1 'polypeptide(L)'
;MLLQPAGGTKPRKEQIMSCSRFSTGNADYWLILAKHQTPANEIIFDDDKIKQLDALVLEDWGHGSKVFDLPQYYNLTDTAKANDIPVYITDINTDDVAEYDEYSKRIVYAGLAAAVGTRITAAVLKKMKKMTRRRMLGLTIGSIACLGIAGLGFVPQWASNSLAEERKDANELERKIVALQTELIETQVATMRNAVNARKIEEHLAPMLGQRLGRKPRIAVVFGSLHAALKDHLQDKGLRDETISDFSDVLGQEEKSSRYFEMQLNTIYEFIPTESRHGFITHEYRCNCF
;
A
#
# COMPACT_ATOMS: atom_id res chain seq x y z
N MET A 1 49.10 -21.34 -12.44
CA MET A 1 47.67 -21.59 -12.17
C MET A 1 47.19 -20.45 -11.29
N LEU A 2 46.60 -19.41 -11.89
CA LEU A 2 46.17 -18.19 -11.21
C LEU A 2 44.76 -18.42 -10.65
N LEU A 3 44.63 -18.33 -9.32
CA LEU A 3 43.35 -18.40 -8.63
C LEU A 3 42.51 -17.18 -9.04
N GLN A 4 41.36 -17.42 -9.65
CA GLN A 4 40.36 -16.38 -9.86
C GLN A 4 39.81 -15.94 -8.50
N PRO A 5 39.67 -14.63 -8.24
CA PRO A 5 39.06 -14.16 -7.01
C PRO A 5 37.59 -14.58 -6.95
N ALA A 6 37.18 -15.08 -5.79
CA ALA A 6 35.82 -15.49 -5.47
C ALA A 6 34.82 -14.39 -5.86
N GLY A 7 33.76 -14.79 -6.55
CA GLY A 7 32.73 -13.90 -7.08
C GLY A 7 32.20 -12.94 -6.02
N GLY A 8 32.32 -11.64 -6.31
CA GLY A 8 31.67 -10.60 -5.53
C GLY A 8 30.17 -10.85 -5.50
N THR A 9 29.62 -10.96 -4.30
CA THR A 9 28.18 -10.94 -4.08
C THR A 9 27.66 -9.63 -4.64
N LYS A 10 26.85 -9.69 -5.71
CA LYS A 10 26.14 -8.51 -6.21
C LYS A 10 25.39 -7.88 -5.03
N PRO A 11 25.48 -6.55 -4.84
CA PRO A 11 24.76 -5.89 -3.76
C PRO A 11 23.28 -6.25 -3.89
N ARG A 12 22.72 -6.86 -2.83
CA ARG A 12 21.28 -7.15 -2.77
C ARG A 12 20.58 -5.80 -2.91
N LYS A 13 19.76 -5.64 -3.96
CA LYS A 13 18.84 -4.50 -4.05
C LYS A 13 18.00 -4.50 -2.77
N GLU A 14 18.05 -3.39 -2.05
CA GLU A 14 17.59 -3.26 -0.68
C GLU A 14 16.13 -2.76 -0.61
N GLN A 15 15.24 -3.56 -0.02
CA GLN A 15 13.78 -3.45 -0.05
C GLN A 15 13.19 -2.03 0.19
N ILE A 16 12.39 -1.52 -0.76
CA ILE A 16 11.61 -0.27 -0.71
C ILE A 16 10.18 -0.50 -0.15
N MET A 17 9.75 -1.76 -0.07
CA MET A 17 8.40 -2.15 0.36
C MET A 17 8.41 -2.87 1.71
N SER A 18 7.36 -2.69 2.51
CA SER A 18 7.13 -3.46 3.73
C SER A 18 6.34 -4.72 3.40
N CYS A 19 6.82 -5.89 3.83
CA CYS A 19 6.09 -7.14 3.73
C CYS A 19 5.89 -7.74 5.12
N SER A 20 4.64 -8.05 5.45
CA SER A 20 4.28 -8.76 6.67
C SER A 20 3.52 -10.05 6.35
N ARG A 21 3.75 -11.07 7.18
CA ARG A 21 3.06 -12.37 7.11
C ARG A 21 2.20 -12.53 8.35
N PHE A 22 0.96 -12.98 8.16
CA PHE A 22 0.06 -13.29 9.25
C PHE A 22 -1.04 -14.26 8.78
N SER A 23 -1.88 -14.70 9.72
CA SER A 23 -2.94 -15.66 9.47
C SER A 23 -4.21 -15.22 10.18
N THR A 24 -5.36 -15.49 9.57
CA THR A 24 -6.70 -15.37 10.18
C THR A 24 -7.35 -16.75 10.27
N GLY A 25 -8.64 -16.84 10.61
CA GLY A 25 -9.40 -18.08 10.45
C GLY A 25 -9.53 -18.49 8.98
N ASN A 26 -9.62 -17.51 8.06
CA ASN A 26 -10.01 -17.74 6.67
C ASN A 26 -8.85 -17.86 5.69
N ALA A 27 -7.72 -17.17 5.89
CA ALA A 27 -6.56 -17.26 4.99
C ALA A 27 -5.19 -17.05 5.66
N ASP A 28 -4.12 -17.37 4.94
CA ASP A 28 -2.76 -16.97 5.24
C ASP A 28 -2.35 -15.84 4.32
N TYR A 29 -1.81 -14.76 4.88
CA TYR A 29 -1.60 -13.50 4.16
C TYR A 29 -0.13 -13.13 3.99
N TRP A 30 0.15 -12.58 2.82
CA TRP A 30 1.29 -11.71 2.55
C TRP A 30 0.78 -10.29 2.30
N LEU A 31 0.83 -9.42 3.32
CA LEU A 31 0.51 -8.00 3.14
C LEU A 31 1.76 -7.25 2.71
N ILE A 32 1.67 -6.61 1.55
CA ILE A 32 2.72 -5.81 0.93
C ILE A 32 2.23 -4.38 0.83
N LEU A 33 2.97 -3.48 1.47
CA LEU A 33 2.69 -2.06 1.47
C LEU A 33 3.75 -1.35 0.63
N ALA A 34 3.29 -0.69 -0.44
CA ALA A 34 4.13 -0.03 -1.45
C ALA A 34 3.74 1.43 -1.63
N LYS A 35 4.56 2.19 -2.35
CA LYS A 35 4.23 3.55 -2.77
C LYS A 35 3.85 3.52 -4.25
N HIS A 36 2.63 3.95 -4.58
CA HIS A 36 2.07 3.89 -5.95
C HIS A 36 2.96 4.44 -7.05
N GLN A 37 3.80 5.44 -6.73
CA GLN A 37 4.61 6.17 -7.69
C GLN A 37 6.05 5.66 -7.81
N THR A 38 6.47 4.74 -6.94
CA THR A 38 7.84 4.23 -6.96
C THR A 38 7.82 2.91 -7.72
N PRO A 39 8.52 2.80 -8.87
CA PRO A 39 8.63 1.54 -9.57
C PRO A 39 9.13 0.47 -8.60
N ALA A 40 8.42 -0.65 -8.56
CA ALA A 40 8.90 -1.85 -7.88
C ALA A 40 10.07 -2.40 -8.71
N ASN A 41 11.23 -1.75 -8.64
CA ASN A 41 12.51 -2.23 -9.20
C ASN A 41 13.01 -3.47 -8.46
N GLU A 42 12.24 -3.92 -7.48
CA GLU A 42 12.43 -5.05 -6.61
C GLU A 42 11.38 -6.10 -6.88
N ILE A 43 11.88 -7.30 -7.05
CA ILE A 43 11.11 -8.51 -7.17
C ILE A 43 10.57 -8.81 -5.76
N ILE A 44 9.31 -8.46 -5.51
CA ILE A 44 8.63 -8.69 -4.21
C ILE A 44 8.46 -10.19 -3.95
N PHE A 45 8.04 -10.89 -4.99
CA PHE A 45 8.00 -12.34 -5.05
C PHE A 45 8.98 -12.80 -6.10
N ASP A 46 9.97 -13.58 -5.69
CA ASP A 46 10.65 -14.45 -6.66
C ASP A 46 9.64 -15.48 -7.20
N ASP A 47 9.95 -16.06 -8.36
CA ASP A 47 9.08 -17.04 -9.03
C ASP A 47 8.68 -18.20 -8.10
N ASP A 48 9.50 -18.52 -7.10
CA ASP A 48 9.23 -19.60 -6.15
C ASP A 48 8.22 -19.21 -5.07
N LYS A 49 8.23 -17.97 -4.59
CA LYS A 49 7.23 -17.49 -3.63
C LYS A 49 5.89 -17.20 -4.29
N ILE A 50 5.89 -16.66 -5.50
CA ILE A 50 4.62 -16.33 -6.17
C ILE A 50 3.80 -17.59 -6.44
N LYS A 51 4.44 -18.70 -6.83
CA LYS A 51 3.80 -20.02 -7.04
C LYS A 51 3.15 -20.61 -5.79
N GLN A 52 3.42 -20.06 -4.62
CA GLN A 52 2.78 -20.50 -3.37
C GLN A 52 1.48 -19.76 -3.08
N LEU A 53 1.14 -18.75 -3.88
CA LEU A 53 -0.10 -17.98 -3.78
C LEU A 53 -1.25 -18.70 -4.46
N ASP A 54 -2.43 -18.56 -3.86
CA ASP A 54 -3.70 -18.95 -4.45
C ASP A 54 -4.43 -17.76 -5.10
N ALA A 55 -4.10 -16.54 -4.66
CA ALA A 55 -4.67 -15.32 -5.18
C ALA A 55 -3.77 -14.11 -4.90
N LEU A 56 -3.89 -13.11 -5.77
CA LEU A 56 -3.34 -11.78 -5.60
C LEU A 56 -4.48 -10.77 -5.48
N VAL A 57 -4.44 -9.87 -4.49
CA VAL A 57 -5.43 -8.82 -4.27
C VAL A 57 -4.74 -7.47 -4.40
N LEU A 58 -5.28 -6.61 -5.27
CA LEU A 58 -4.74 -5.29 -5.58
C LEU A 58 -5.72 -4.18 -5.16
N GLU A 59 -5.14 -3.02 -4.85
CA GLU A 59 -5.86 -1.76 -4.68
C GLU A 59 -6.16 -1.13 -6.06
N ASP A 60 -7.34 -0.52 -6.23
CA ASP A 60 -7.70 0.26 -7.44
C ASP A 60 -7.83 1.74 -7.09
N TRP A 61 -6.89 2.53 -7.60
CA TRP A 61 -6.85 3.98 -7.41
C TRP A 61 -7.84 4.77 -8.29
N GLY A 62 -8.82 4.10 -8.86
CA GLY A 62 -10.09 4.74 -9.17
C GLY A 62 -10.53 4.70 -10.62
N HIS A 63 -10.10 3.77 -11.48
CA HIS A 63 -10.66 3.69 -12.84
C HIS A 63 -10.61 2.32 -13.50
N GLY A 64 -10.47 1.20 -12.76
CA GLY A 64 -10.70 -0.16 -13.29
C GLY A 64 -10.04 -0.48 -14.64
N SER A 65 -8.95 0.20 -15.00
CA SER A 65 -8.29 0.08 -16.32
C SER A 65 -6.84 0.51 -16.22
N LYS A 66 -6.55 1.46 -15.33
CA LYS A 66 -5.20 1.97 -15.06
C LYS A 66 -4.52 1.35 -13.85
N VAL A 67 -5.17 0.42 -13.15
CA VAL A 67 -4.53 -0.29 -12.02
C VAL A 67 -3.25 -0.95 -12.50
N PHE A 68 -3.33 -1.67 -13.61
CA PHE A 68 -2.18 -2.35 -14.20
C PHE A 68 -1.11 -1.39 -14.72
N ASP A 69 -1.44 -0.11 -14.96
CA ASP A 69 -0.49 0.92 -15.37
C ASP A 69 0.35 1.47 -14.22
N LEU A 70 0.06 1.10 -12.97
CA LEU A 70 0.85 1.56 -11.83
C LEU A 70 2.19 0.81 -11.77
N PRO A 71 3.34 1.51 -11.68
CA PRO A 71 4.67 0.90 -11.65
C PRO A 71 4.89 -0.15 -10.55
N GLN A 72 4.07 -0.14 -9.50
CA GLN A 72 4.13 -1.14 -8.43
C GLN A 72 3.53 -2.51 -8.82
N TYR A 73 2.69 -2.58 -9.86
CA TYR A 73 1.92 -3.78 -10.21
C TYR A 73 2.41 -4.49 -11.48
N TYR A 74 3.18 -3.85 -12.35
CA TYR A 74 3.62 -4.43 -13.64
C TYR A 74 4.23 -5.83 -13.48
N ASN A 75 5.30 -5.95 -12.70
CA ASN A 75 5.98 -7.24 -12.54
C ASN A 75 5.09 -8.26 -11.82
N LEU A 76 4.25 -7.84 -10.88
CA LEU A 76 3.41 -8.73 -10.09
C LEU A 76 2.30 -9.38 -10.92
N THR A 77 1.67 -8.59 -11.78
CA THR A 77 0.49 -9.02 -12.55
C THR A 77 0.90 -9.91 -13.72
N ASP A 78 2.00 -9.59 -14.41
CA ASP A 78 2.61 -10.47 -15.40
C ASP A 78 3.06 -11.80 -14.79
N THR A 79 3.69 -11.75 -13.62
CA THR A 79 4.14 -12.98 -12.95
C THR A 79 2.95 -13.79 -12.42
N ALA A 80 1.90 -13.15 -11.90
CA ALA A 80 0.68 -13.84 -11.48
C ALA A 80 0.02 -14.55 -12.67
N LYS A 81 -0.09 -13.86 -13.81
CA LYS A 81 -0.59 -14.43 -15.07
C LYS A 81 0.25 -15.62 -15.54
N ALA A 82 1.57 -15.50 -15.50
CA ALA A 82 2.48 -16.58 -15.92
C ALA A 82 2.41 -17.84 -15.04
N ASN A 83 1.81 -17.74 -13.85
CA ASN A 83 1.67 -18.84 -12.89
C ASN A 83 0.20 -19.22 -12.61
N ASP A 84 -0.74 -18.78 -13.45
CA ASP A 84 -2.18 -19.03 -13.31
C ASP A 84 -2.75 -18.61 -11.94
N ILE A 85 -2.21 -17.54 -11.36
CA ILE A 85 -2.67 -16.98 -10.08
C ILE A 85 -3.77 -15.95 -10.37
N PRO A 86 -5.02 -16.16 -9.89
CA PRO A 86 -6.09 -15.20 -10.09
C PRO A 86 -5.79 -13.89 -9.36
N VAL A 87 -6.13 -12.77 -10.01
CA VAL A 87 -5.94 -11.42 -9.49
C VAL A 87 -7.31 -10.82 -9.20
N TYR A 88 -7.49 -10.29 -8.01
CA TYR A 88 -8.71 -9.65 -7.55
C TYR A 88 -8.47 -8.18 -7.21
N ILE A 89 -9.49 -7.36 -7.39
CA ILE A 89 -9.52 -5.96 -6.98
C ILE A 89 -10.68 -5.79 -6.01
N THR A 90 -10.35 -5.32 -4.81
CA THR A 90 -11.33 -5.18 -3.71
C THR A 90 -11.62 -3.73 -3.35
N ASP A 91 -10.91 -2.77 -3.94
CA ASP A 91 -11.01 -1.40 -3.51
C ASP A 91 -12.36 -0.75 -3.83
N ILE A 92 -12.67 0.33 -3.14
CA ILE A 92 -13.87 1.12 -3.35
C ILE A 92 -13.52 2.33 -4.19
N ASN A 93 -14.23 2.51 -5.30
CA ASN A 93 -14.15 3.73 -6.08
C ASN A 93 -15.46 4.52 -5.91
N THR A 94 -15.51 5.39 -4.92
CA THR A 94 -16.59 6.38 -4.83
C THR A 94 -15.96 7.75 -4.69
N ASP A 95 -16.40 8.71 -5.49
CA ASP A 95 -15.99 10.11 -5.36
C ASP A 95 -16.28 10.63 -3.93
N ASP A 96 -17.34 10.14 -3.29
CA ASP A 96 -17.74 10.52 -1.92
C ASP A 96 -16.74 10.01 -0.85
N VAL A 97 -16.28 8.76 -0.95
CA VAL A 97 -15.19 8.23 -0.12
C VAL A 97 -13.92 9.01 -0.35
N ALA A 98 -13.63 9.47 -1.59
CA ALA A 98 -12.43 10.25 -1.86
C ALA A 98 -12.43 11.59 -1.11
N GLU A 99 -13.57 12.26 -0.98
CA GLU A 99 -13.72 13.51 -0.21
C GLU A 99 -13.49 13.29 1.29
N TYR A 100 -14.06 12.23 1.86
CA TYR A 100 -13.83 11.89 3.27
C TYR A 100 -12.40 11.40 3.54
N ASP A 101 -11.84 10.62 2.62
CA ASP A 101 -10.44 10.22 2.64
C ASP A 101 -9.55 11.46 2.61
N GLU A 102 -9.87 12.47 1.80
CA GLU A 102 -9.11 13.72 1.71
C GLU A 102 -9.18 14.51 3.02
N TYR A 103 -10.35 14.61 3.63
CA TYR A 103 -10.51 15.26 4.94
C TYR A 103 -9.71 14.54 6.04
N SER A 104 -9.84 13.21 6.10
CA SER A 104 -9.13 12.36 7.06
C SER A 104 -7.62 12.42 6.83
N LYS A 105 -7.18 12.38 5.57
CA LYS A 105 -5.79 12.58 5.16
C LYS A 105 -5.25 13.91 5.67
N ARG A 106 -5.98 15.03 5.49
CA ARG A 106 -5.52 16.35 5.96
C ARG A 106 -5.28 16.39 7.46
N ILE A 107 -6.19 15.82 8.26
CA ILE A 107 -6.05 15.77 9.72
C ILE A 107 -4.88 14.87 10.13
N VAL A 108 -4.80 13.67 9.57
CA VAL A 108 -3.73 12.72 9.92
C VAL A 108 -2.38 13.22 9.45
N TYR A 109 -2.26 13.78 8.25
CA TYR A 109 -1.02 14.38 7.77
C TYR A 109 -0.60 15.58 8.61
N ALA A 110 -1.53 16.41 9.07
CA ALA A 110 -1.22 17.50 10.00
C ALA A 110 -0.68 16.95 11.35
N GLY A 111 -1.30 15.91 11.90
CA GLY A 111 -0.85 15.25 13.12
C GLY A 111 0.52 14.56 12.95
N LEU A 112 0.72 13.89 11.82
CA LEU A 112 1.97 13.22 11.46
C LEU A 112 3.09 14.23 11.24
N ALA A 113 2.81 15.35 10.58
CA ALA A 113 3.75 16.48 10.44
C ALA A 113 4.27 16.90 11.82
N ALA A 114 3.35 17.07 12.77
CA ALA A 114 3.67 17.51 14.12
C ALA A 114 4.49 16.45 14.88
N ALA A 115 4.12 15.17 14.78
CA ALA A 115 4.78 14.07 15.47
C ALA A 115 6.18 13.74 14.90
N VAL A 116 6.30 13.63 13.57
CA VAL A 116 7.58 13.44 12.89
C VAL A 116 8.47 14.66 13.12
N GLY A 117 7.87 15.85 13.01
CA GLY A 117 8.54 17.11 13.29
C GLY A 117 9.16 17.20 14.65
N THR A 118 8.40 16.87 15.69
CA THR A 118 8.88 16.87 17.07
C THR A 118 9.96 15.82 17.29
N ARG A 119 9.83 14.60 16.74
CA ARG A 119 10.87 13.55 16.87
C ARG A 119 12.16 13.88 16.13
N ILE A 120 12.07 14.38 14.88
CA ILE A 120 13.24 14.82 14.11
C ILE A 120 13.89 16.01 14.82
N THR A 121 13.11 17.01 15.23
CA THR A 121 13.62 18.17 15.97
C THR A 121 14.31 17.75 17.26
N ALA A 122 13.74 16.81 18.03
CA ALA A 122 14.36 16.28 19.24
C ALA A 122 15.69 15.55 18.95
N ALA A 123 15.74 14.71 17.91
CA ALA A 123 16.96 14.02 17.49
C ALA A 123 18.05 14.98 16.98
N VAL A 124 17.64 16.00 16.23
CA VAL A 124 18.51 17.08 15.75
C VAL A 124 19.02 17.92 16.92
N LEU A 125 18.16 18.35 17.85
CA LEU A 125 18.55 19.08 19.07
C LEU A 125 19.53 18.27 19.94
N LYS A 126 19.32 16.95 20.05
CA LYS A 126 20.23 16.04 20.78
C LYS A 126 21.61 15.94 20.11
N LYS A 127 21.67 15.98 18.77
CA LYS A 127 22.93 16.08 18.01
C LYS A 127 23.53 17.49 18.00
N MET A 128 22.70 18.54 18.06
CA MET A 128 23.11 19.95 18.02
C MET A 128 23.93 20.36 19.24
N LYS A 129 23.78 19.69 20.40
CA LYS A 129 24.66 19.88 21.56
C LYS A 129 26.16 19.65 21.24
N LYS A 130 26.50 19.07 20.09
CA LYS A 130 27.89 18.74 19.69
C LYS A 130 28.35 19.38 18.37
N MET A 131 27.60 20.29 17.74
CA MET A 131 27.89 20.76 16.38
C MET A 131 28.14 22.27 16.25
N THR A 132 28.93 22.64 15.24
CA THR A 132 29.24 24.03 14.87
C THR A 132 28.08 24.70 14.09
N ARG A 133 27.94 26.02 14.24
CA ARG A 133 26.86 26.84 13.66
C ARG A 133 26.61 26.63 12.15
N ARG A 134 27.64 26.37 11.33
CA ARG A 134 27.50 26.16 9.88
C ARG A 134 26.82 24.82 9.53
N ARG A 135 27.14 23.74 10.26
CA ARG A 135 26.46 22.44 10.09
C ARG A 135 25.01 22.50 10.58
N MET A 136 24.75 23.34 11.57
CA MET A 136 23.42 23.56 12.14
C MET A 136 22.45 24.10 11.08
N LEU A 137 22.83 25.17 10.37
CA LEU A 137 22.00 25.78 9.32
C LEU A 137 21.65 24.82 8.16
N GLY A 138 22.60 23.99 7.71
CA GLY A 138 22.32 22.97 6.69
C GLY A 138 21.34 21.90 7.16
N LEU A 139 21.44 21.48 8.41
CA LEU A 139 20.50 20.52 9.02
C LEU A 139 19.13 21.11 9.30
N THR A 140 19.01 22.39 9.66
CA THR A 140 17.71 23.03 9.90
C THR A 140 16.93 23.16 8.60
N ILE A 141 17.58 23.53 7.49
CA ILE A 141 16.95 23.59 6.17
C ILE A 141 16.52 22.18 5.72
N GLY A 142 17.36 21.16 5.90
CA GLY A 142 17.01 19.77 5.61
C GLY A 142 15.88 19.23 6.51
N SER A 143 15.84 19.62 7.78
CA SER A 143 14.80 19.19 8.73
C SER A 143 13.46 19.87 8.46
N ILE A 144 13.46 21.15 8.06
CA ILE A 144 12.27 21.88 7.61
C ILE A 144 11.75 21.29 6.29
N ALA A 145 12.63 20.88 5.38
CA ALA A 145 12.25 20.14 4.18
C ALA A 145 11.63 18.78 4.53
N CYS A 146 12.23 18.00 5.45
CA CYS A 146 11.66 16.73 5.93
C CYS A 146 10.32 16.91 6.65
N LEU A 147 10.13 18.01 7.37
CA LEU A 147 8.88 18.41 8.01
C LEU A 147 7.79 18.74 7.00
N GLY A 148 8.13 19.48 5.94
CA GLY A 148 7.24 19.73 4.81
C GLY A 148 6.90 18.44 4.04
N ILE A 149 7.86 17.52 3.92
CA ILE A 149 7.69 16.20 3.29
C ILE A 149 6.79 15.27 4.11
N ALA A 150 6.98 15.23 5.43
CA ALA A 150 6.19 14.39 6.33
C ALA A 150 4.77 14.93 6.55
N GLY A 151 4.59 16.25 6.51
CA GLY A 151 3.31 16.90 6.76
C GLY A 151 2.39 17.08 5.56
N LEU A 152 2.88 16.88 4.34
CA LEU A 152 2.06 17.07 3.13
C LEU A 152 1.67 15.76 2.44
N GLY A 153 2.18 14.60 2.85
CA GLY A 153 1.91 13.31 2.19
C GLY A 153 2.44 13.20 0.74
N PHE A 154 2.72 14.34 0.11
CA PHE A 154 3.40 14.55 -1.14
C PHE A 154 4.76 15.14 -0.83
N VAL A 155 5.83 14.36 -1.06
CA VAL A 155 7.07 14.99 -1.51
C VAL A 155 6.67 15.61 -2.85
N PRO A 156 6.64 16.95 -3.00
CA PRO A 156 6.37 17.50 -4.31
C PRO A 156 7.39 16.91 -5.28
N GLN A 157 6.97 16.43 -6.44
CA GLN A 157 7.84 15.73 -7.40
C GLN A 157 9.17 16.48 -7.62
N TRP A 158 9.15 17.81 -7.56
CA TRP A 158 10.35 18.67 -7.66
C TRP A 158 11.35 18.52 -6.51
N ALA A 159 10.92 18.29 -5.27
CA ALA A 159 11.79 18.02 -4.11
C ALA A 159 12.42 16.62 -4.21
N SER A 160 11.66 15.64 -4.71
CA SER A 160 12.19 14.30 -5.04
C SER A 160 13.25 14.40 -6.15
N ASN A 161 12.95 15.16 -7.20
CA ASN A 161 13.86 15.35 -8.34
C ASN A 161 15.13 16.16 -7.98
N SER A 162 15.08 17.06 -6.98
CA SER A 162 16.26 17.81 -6.53
C SER A 162 17.12 17.05 -5.52
N LEU A 163 16.57 16.06 -4.81
CA LEU A 163 17.33 15.07 -4.04
C LEU A 163 17.88 13.92 -4.91
N ALA A 164 17.41 13.79 -6.15
CA ALA A 164 17.77 12.70 -7.06
C ALA A 164 19.19 12.80 -7.67
N GLU A 165 19.95 13.87 -7.43
CA GLU A 165 21.38 13.90 -7.77
C GLU A 165 22.24 13.09 -6.78
N GLU A 166 21.73 12.80 -5.57
CA GLU A 166 22.38 11.96 -4.54
C GLU A 166 21.61 10.62 -4.34
N ARG A 167 21.29 9.92 -5.44
CA ARG A 167 20.33 8.79 -5.54
C ARG A 167 20.37 7.70 -4.46
N LYS A 168 21.52 7.43 -3.84
CA LYS A 168 21.60 6.38 -2.81
C LYS A 168 20.96 6.82 -1.49
N ASP A 169 21.18 8.07 -1.09
CA ASP A 169 20.72 8.59 0.19
C ASP A 169 19.23 8.95 0.14
N ALA A 170 18.72 9.35 -1.03
CA ALA A 170 17.30 9.61 -1.27
C ALA A 170 16.43 8.35 -1.09
N ASN A 171 16.84 7.20 -1.64
CA ASN A 171 16.11 5.94 -1.47
C ASN A 171 16.13 5.45 -0.01
N GLU A 172 17.25 5.65 0.70
CA GLU A 172 17.33 5.30 2.13
C GLU A 172 16.43 6.19 3.00
N LEU A 173 16.39 7.49 2.70
CA LEU A 173 15.50 8.43 3.38
C LEU A 173 14.03 8.11 3.10
N GLU A 174 13.68 7.85 1.85
CA GLU A 174 12.31 7.48 1.46
C GLU A 174 11.86 6.19 2.15
N ARG A 175 12.73 5.18 2.24
CA ARG A 175 12.46 3.95 3.01
C ARG A 175 12.22 4.22 4.48
N LYS A 176 13.06 5.05 5.10
CA LYS A 176 12.87 5.45 6.50
C LYS A 176 11.58 6.21 6.69
N ILE A 177 11.17 7.03 5.71
CA ILE A 177 9.87 7.72 5.74
C ILE A 177 8.73 6.71 5.63
N VAL A 178 8.76 5.74 4.71
CA VAL A 178 7.70 4.72 4.58
C VAL A 178 7.64 3.82 5.82
N ALA A 179 8.79 3.40 6.36
CA ALA A 179 8.85 2.62 7.59
C ALA A 179 8.33 3.43 8.80
N LEU A 180 8.77 4.69 8.95
CA LEU A 180 8.27 5.59 9.98
C LEU A 180 6.78 5.90 9.78
N GLN A 181 6.30 6.03 8.55
CA GLN A 181 4.87 6.18 8.27
C GLN A 181 4.12 4.92 8.69
N THR A 182 4.63 3.73 8.39
CA THR A 182 4.02 2.47 8.84
C THR A 182 4.03 2.34 10.37
N GLU A 183 5.07 2.86 11.05
CA GLU A 183 5.19 2.82 12.52
C GLU A 183 4.44 3.97 13.24
N LEU A 184 4.30 5.14 12.62
CA LEU A 184 3.71 6.35 13.21
C LEU A 184 2.26 6.57 12.80
N ILE A 185 1.87 6.09 11.61
CA ILE A 185 0.50 6.00 11.15
C ILE A 185 -0.08 4.68 11.70
N GLU A 186 -0.04 4.52 13.03
CA GLU A 186 -1.06 3.71 13.72
C GLU A 186 -2.44 4.40 13.57
N THR A 187 -2.45 5.67 13.17
CA THR A 187 -3.65 6.46 12.89
C THR A 187 -4.12 6.31 11.45
N GLN A 188 -5.04 5.38 11.21
CA GLN A 188 -6.30 5.62 10.50
C GLN A 188 -6.32 6.40 9.15
N VAL A 189 -5.24 6.44 8.36
CA VAL A 189 -5.37 6.91 6.97
C VAL A 189 -6.08 5.81 6.19
N ALA A 190 -7.17 6.16 5.50
CA ALA A 190 -7.99 5.21 4.74
C ALA A 190 -8.64 4.09 5.60
N THR A 191 -8.93 4.33 6.89
CA THR A 191 -9.54 3.32 7.80
C THR A 191 -10.78 2.67 7.19
N MET A 192 -11.65 3.49 6.61
CA MET A 192 -12.87 3.01 5.98
C MET A 192 -12.57 2.12 4.76
N ARG A 193 -11.66 2.53 3.87
CA ARG A 193 -11.21 1.67 2.77
C ARG A 193 -10.55 0.40 3.29
N ASN A 194 -9.75 0.45 4.35
CA ASN A 194 -9.16 -0.73 4.99
C ASN A 194 -10.26 -1.69 5.48
N ALA A 195 -11.25 -1.18 6.19
CA ALA A 195 -12.35 -1.97 6.73
C ALA A 195 -13.16 -2.67 5.64
N VAL A 196 -13.53 -1.93 4.59
CA VAL A 196 -14.30 -2.51 3.48
C VAL A 196 -13.48 -3.52 2.67
N ASN A 197 -12.22 -3.19 2.36
CA ASN A 197 -11.33 -4.14 1.68
C ASN A 197 -11.17 -5.41 2.53
N ALA A 198 -10.95 -5.27 3.84
CA ALA A 198 -10.86 -6.41 4.73
C ALA A 198 -12.16 -7.23 4.76
N ARG A 199 -13.34 -6.58 4.70
CA ARG A 199 -14.63 -7.27 4.70
C ARG A 199 -14.79 -8.11 3.45
N LYS A 200 -14.54 -7.51 2.28
CA LYS A 200 -14.53 -8.19 0.98
C LYS A 200 -13.59 -9.39 1.00
N ILE A 201 -12.40 -9.21 1.54
CA ILE A 201 -11.39 -10.28 1.59
C ILE A 201 -11.82 -11.40 2.55
N GLU A 202 -12.15 -11.08 3.80
CA GLU A 202 -12.38 -12.08 4.85
C GLU A 202 -13.77 -12.73 4.81
N GLU A 203 -14.80 -12.01 4.37
CA GLU A 203 -16.18 -12.51 4.41
C GLU A 203 -16.63 -13.09 3.06
N HIS A 204 -15.94 -12.75 1.96
CA HIS A 204 -16.34 -13.19 0.62
C HIS A 204 -15.21 -13.91 -0.11
N LEU A 205 -14.08 -13.24 -0.38
CA LEU A 205 -13.02 -13.80 -1.23
C LEU A 205 -12.33 -15.02 -0.60
N ALA A 206 -11.83 -14.90 0.63
CA ALA A 206 -11.11 -15.97 1.31
C ALA A 206 -11.99 -17.21 1.56
N PRO A 207 -13.25 -17.09 2.04
CA PRO A 207 -14.17 -18.22 2.13
C PRO A 207 -14.45 -18.88 0.77
N MET A 208 -14.70 -18.10 -0.28
CA MET A 208 -14.92 -18.61 -1.64
C MET A 208 -13.71 -19.41 -2.14
N LEU A 209 -12.50 -18.86 -2.01
CA LEU A 209 -11.26 -19.55 -2.38
C LEU A 209 -11.05 -20.80 -1.52
N GLY A 210 -11.31 -20.73 -0.22
CA GLY A 210 -11.19 -21.86 0.69
C GLY A 210 -12.11 -23.02 0.32
N GLN A 211 -13.37 -22.73 -0.02
CA GLN A 211 -14.32 -23.72 -0.51
C GLN A 211 -13.86 -24.36 -1.83
N ARG A 212 -13.35 -23.56 -2.77
CA ARG A 212 -12.84 -24.05 -4.07
C ARG A 212 -11.59 -24.93 -3.91
N LEU A 213 -10.69 -24.57 -3.00
CA LEU A 213 -9.42 -25.26 -2.80
C LEU A 213 -9.50 -26.45 -1.83
N GLY A 214 -10.56 -26.53 -1.01
CA GLY A 214 -10.67 -27.51 0.07
C GLY A 214 -9.65 -27.33 1.19
N ARG A 215 -8.98 -26.17 1.24
CA ARG A 215 -7.99 -25.80 2.24
C ARG A 215 -7.95 -24.29 2.41
N LYS A 216 -7.28 -23.83 3.46
CA LYS A 216 -7.00 -22.42 3.69
C LYS A 216 -6.20 -21.80 2.52
N PRO A 217 -6.68 -20.73 1.86
CA PRO A 217 -5.96 -20.05 0.80
C PRO A 217 -4.77 -19.23 1.33
N ARG A 218 -3.79 -19.02 0.46
CA ARG A 218 -2.63 -18.15 0.65
C ARG A 218 -2.78 -16.93 -0.26
N ILE A 219 -2.99 -15.76 0.32
CA ILE A 219 -3.39 -14.55 -0.41
C ILE A 219 -2.31 -13.48 -0.25
N ALA A 220 -1.84 -12.91 -1.37
CA ALA A 220 -1.05 -11.69 -1.36
C ALA A 220 -1.96 -10.48 -1.47
N VAL A 221 -1.79 -9.50 -0.60
CA VAL A 221 -2.54 -8.24 -0.59
C VAL A 221 -1.54 -7.11 -0.84
N VAL A 222 -1.64 -6.42 -1.97
CA VAL A 222 -0.66 -5.42 -2.41
C VAL A 222 -1.31 -4.04 -2.53
N PHE A 223 -1.09 -3.23 -1.49
CA PHE A 223 -1.76 -1.95 -1.28
C PHE A 223 -0.73 -0.82 -1.09
N GLY A 224 -1.20 0.41 -1.21
CA GLY A 224 -0.46 1.60 -0.86
C GLY A 224 -0.09 1.63 0.64
N SER A 225 1.02 2.29 0.99
CA SER A 225 1.50 2.37 2.37
C SER A 225 0.54 3.08 3.34
N LEU A 226 -0.46 3.78 2.81
CA LEU A 226 -1.54 4.37 3.62
C LEU A 226 -2.49 3.31 4.18
N HIS A 227 -2.47 2.09 3.66
CA HIS A 227 -3.28 0.97 4.12
C HIS A 227 -2.60 0.15 5.24
N ALA A 228 -1.77 0.79 6.06
CA ALA A 228 -1.03 0.11 7.13
C ALA A 228 -1.96 -0.63 8.13
N ALA A 229 -3.14 -0.06 8.41
CA ALA A 229 -4.14 -0.64 9.31
C ALA A 229 -4.96 -1.79 8.67
N LEU A 230 -4.77 -2.11 7.39
CA LEU A 230 -5.51 -3.19 6.72
C LEU A 230 -5.30 -4.54 7.41
N LYS A 231 -4.09 -4.79 7.92
CA LYS A 231 -3.80 -6.00 8.70
C LYS A 231 -4.74 -6.16 9.89
N ASP A 232 -4.90 -5.10 10.68
CA ASP A 232 -5.73 -5.15 11.89
C ASP A 232 -7.20 -5.41 11.54
N HIS A 233 -7.69 -4.80 10.46
CA HIS A 233 -9.07 -5.02 9.98
C HIS A 233 -9.29 -6.43 9.40
N LEU A 234 -8.25 -7.05 8.82
CA LEU A 234 -8.30 -8.45 8.40
C LEU A 234 -8.34 -9.39 9.62
N GLN A 235 -7.64 -9.05 10.70
CA GLN A 235 -7.56 -9.89 11.91
C GLN A 235 -8.73 -9.71 12.88
N ASP A 236 -9.33 -8.51 12.93
CA ASP A 236 -10.38 -8.15 13.88
C ASP A 236 -11.68 -7.78 13.16
N LYS A 237 -12.66 -8.67 13.25
CA LYS A 237 -14.02 -8.44 12.72
C LYS A 237 -14.75 -7.32 13.47
N GLY A 238 -14.57 -7.19 14.78
CA GLY A 238 -15.23 -6.17 15.58
C GLY A 238 -14.78 -4.76 15.18
N LEU A 239 -13.46 -4.55 15.09
CA LEU A 239 -12.88 -3.28 14.62
C LEU A 239 -13.37 -2.91 13.22
N ARG A 240 -13.44 -3.90 12.33
CA ARG A 240 -13.91 -3.73 10.96
C ARG A 240 -15.39 -3.33 10.90
N ASP A 241 -16.24 -4.05 11.64
CA ASP A 241 -17.68 -3.78 11.67
C ASP A 241 -17.98 -2.41 12.29
N GLU A 242 -17.29 -2.06 13.38
CA GLU A 242 -17.37 -0.74 14.03
C GLU A 242 -17.00 0.37 13.05
N THR A 243 -15.85 0.25 12.37
CA THR A 243 -15.41 1.25 11.38
C THR A 243 -16.41 1.42 10.22
N ILE A 244 -16.99 0.32 9.73
CA ILE A 244 -18.00 0.37 8.65
C ILE A 244 -19.30 1.01 9.17
N SER A 245 -19.71 0.71 10.40
CA SER A 245 -20.90 1.28 11.02
C SER A 245 -20.76 2.78 11.21
N ASP A 246 -19.66 3.24 11.81
CA ASP A 246 -19.37 4.66 12.03
C ASP A 246 -19.43 5.45 10.72
N PHE A 247 -18.93 4.85 9.63
CA PHE A 247 -18.98 5.48 8.32
C PHE A 247 -20.38 5.45 7.68
N SER A 248 -21.12 4.36 7.88
CA SER A 248 -22.49 4.24 7.40
C SER A 248 -23.41 5.28 8.03
N ASP A 249 -23.20 5.59 9.32
CA ASP A 249 -23.95 6.64 10.03
C ASP A 249 -23.66 8.04 9.47
N VAL A 250 -22.42 8.28 9.02
CA VAL A 250 -22.04 9.54 8.35
C VAL A 250 -22.68 9.63 6.96
N LEU A 251 -22.64 8.54 6.16
CA LEU A 251 -23.23 8.52 4.81
C LEU A 251 -24.76 8.43 4.81
N GLY A 252 -25.36 7.86 5.85
CA GLY A 252 -26.80 7.60 5.96
C GLY A 252 -27.68 8.85 5.95
N GLN A 253 -27.09 10.04 5.97
CA GLN A 253 -27.80 11.30 5.73
C GLN A 253 -28.23 11.48 4.26
N GLU A 254 -27.66 10.70 3.32
CA GLU A 254 -28.01 10.73 1.89
C GLU A 254 -28.35 9.32 1.35
N GLU A 255 -29.61 9.10 0.97
CA GLU A 255 -30.12 7.77 0.53
C GLU A 255 -29.34 7.18 -0.67
N LYS A 256 -28.86 8.04 -1.58
CA LYS A 256 -28.07 7.61 -2.74
C LYS A 256 -26.70 7.07 -2.34
N SER A 257 -26.04 7.72 -1.39
CA SER A 257 -24.71 7.37 -0.89
C SER A 257 -24.75 6.03 -0.14
N SER A 258 -25.84 5.77 0.60
CA SER A 258 -26.08 4.49 1.27
C SER A 258 -26.19 3.30 0.30
N ARG A 259 -27.03 3.39 -0.75
CA ARG A 259 -27.17 2.27 -1.72
C ARG A 259 -25.89 2.02 -2.52
N TYR A 260 -25.20 3.08 -2.92
CA TYR A 260 -23.93 2.94 -3.64
C TYR A 260 -22.86 2.31 -2.73
N PHE A 261 -22.81 2.72 -1.47
CA PHE A 261 -21.91 2.15 -0.48
C PHE A 261 -22.20 0.65 -0.24
N GLU A 262 -23.45 0.25 -0.08
CA GLU A 262 -23.84 -1.17 0.04
C GLU A 262 -23.42 -1.99 -1.19
N MET A 263 -23.64 -1.47 -2.40
CA MET A 263 -23.18 -2.12 -3.61
C MET A 263 -21.66 -2.29 -3.62
N GLN A 264 -20.93 -1.25 -3.21
CA GLN A 264 -19.47 -1.30 -3.14
C GLN A 264 -18.99 -2.29 -2.08
N LEU A 265 -19.63 -2.40 -0.92
CA LEU A 265 -19.29 -3.38 0.12
C LEU A 265 -19.31 -4.83 -0.41
N ASN A 266 -20.22 -5.13 -1.32
CA ASN A 266 -20.48 -6.48 -1.81
C ASN A 266 -19.87 -6.78 -3.19
N THR A 267 -19.03 -5.89 -3.72
CA THR A 267 -18.45 -6.05 -5.06
C THR A 267 -16.96 -6.37 -5.00
N ILE A 268 -16.57 -7.48 -5.65
CA ILE A 268 -15.17 -7.84 -5.92
C ILE A 268 -15.01 -8.06 -7.41
N TYR A 269 -13.99 -7.46 -8.01
CA TYR A 269 -13.66 -7.68 -9.41
C TYR A 269 -12.56 -8.73 -9.54
N GLU A 270 -12.84 -9.80 -10.28
CA GLU A 270 -11.82 -10.73 -10.75
C GLU A 270 -11.26 -10.23 -12.07
N PHE A 271 -9.94 -10.06 -12.13
CA PHE A 271 -9.25 -9.70 -13.35
C PHE A 271 -9.06 -10.94 -14.22
N ILE A 272 -9.61 -10.88 -15.44
CA ILE A 272 -9.45 -11.91 -16.45
C ILE A 272 -8.47 -11.37 -17.50
N PRO A 273 -7.23 -11.88 -17.55
CA PRO A 273 -6.28 -11.46 -18.56
C PRO A 273 -6.76 -11.95 -19.92
N THR A 274 -7.18 -11.03 -20.80
CA THR A 274 -7.48 -11.37 -22.20
C THR A 274 -6.23 -11.28 -23.05
N GLU A 275 -6.15 -12.10 -24.10
CA GLU A 275 -5.09 -11.96 -25.10
C GLU A 275 -5.24 -10.62 -25.83
N SER A 276 -4.15 -9.86 -25.93
CA SER A 276 -4.15 -8.60 -26.66
C SER A 276 -4.38 -8.88 -28.15
N ARG A 277 -5.59 -8.66 -28.65
CA ARG A 277 -5.79 -8.50 -30.09
C ARG A 277 -5.18 -7.15 -30.46
N HIS A 278 -4.07 -7.15 -31.22
CA HIS A 278 -3.36 -5.96 -31.74
C HIS A 278 -2.39 -5.25 -30.77
N GLY A 279 -1.85 -5.95 -29.77
CA GLY A 279 -0.82 -5.37 -28.88
C GLY A 279 -1.35 -4.37 -27.84
N PHE A 280 -2.67 -4.19 -27.76
CA PHE A 280 -3.34 -3.51 -26.65
C PHE A 280 -3.92 -4.55 -25.70
N ILE A 281 -3.50 -4.54 -24.44
CA ILE A 281 -4.07 -5.40 -23.41
C ILE A 281 -5.47 -4.85 -23.09
N THR A 282 -6.51 -5.57 -23.52
CA THR A 282 -7.88 -5.34 -23.06
C THR A 282 -8.08 -6.04 -21.73
N HIS A 283 -8.75 -5.39 -20.79
CA HIS A 283 -8.97 -5.93 -19.44
C HIS A 283 -10.46 -6.28 -19.33
N GLU A 284 -10.78 -7.54 -19.08
CA GLU A 284 -12.13 -7.97 -18.72
C GLU A 284 -12.21 -8.14 -17.21
N TYR A 285 -13.26 -7.57 -16.62
CA TYR A 285 -13.57 -7.72 -15.21
C TYR A 285 -14.81 -8.58 -15.06
N ARG A 286 -14.70 -9.65 -14.27
CA ARG A 286 -15.89 -10.34 -13.78
C ARG A 286 -16.26 -9.72 -12.43
N CYS A 287 -17.38 -9.02 -12.43
CA CYS A 287 -17.98 -8.51 -11.20
C CYS A 287 -18.65 -9.67 -10.46
N ASN A 288 -18.23 -9.92 -9.22
CA ASN A 288 -18.90 -10.84 -8.31
C ASN A 288 -19.61 -10.00 -7.25
N CYS A 289 -20.95 -10.02 -7.29
CA CYS A 289 -21.80 -9.43 -6.26
C CYS A 289 -22.21 -10.52 -5.26
N PHE A 290 -22.06 -10.24 -3.97
CA PHE A 290 -22.39 -11.15 -2.87
C PHE A 290 -23.61 -10.71 -2.07
#